data_AF-A0A829HMQ3-F1
#
_entry.id   AF-A0A829HMQ3-F1
#
_cell.length_a   1.000
_cell.length_b   1.000
_cell.length_c   1.000
_cell.angle_alpha   90.00
_cell.angle_beta   90.00
_cell.angle_gamma   90.00
#
_symmetry.space_group_name_H-M   'P 1'
#
loop_
_entity.id
_entity.type
_entity.pdbx_description
1 polymer ?
#
loop_
_entity_poly.entity_id
_entity_poly.type
_entity_poly.pdbx_seq_one_letter_code
_entity_poly.pdbx_strand_id
1 'polypeptide(L)'
;MKLFLIIALLLFIFWSGYQTRQHPQLKFNSLTDRIANPLDTRLRYRIAEVDPRFKLSIEQVKDISQQATQIWKDGTGEDYFIYDPNAQLAIHLIYDERQIESEQRREHLSQLASNQQHWQEKKQQLDQIEQEIIRSKQFLDLKQQQLNQQIQHYNQEQQNARQHPSAFANSDYFQQRQRDLEQNVQTLQQEINQYNQKIAQLNQQVDELNALDQQLNASVNQYKQRFKPHLFHKGLFNGKQIFIYEFESEDDLRLTLAHEFGHALGLAHAEDAQALMYPIMKEQNAAHFRLTPADRALFLTR
;
A
#
# COMPACT_ATOMS: atom_id res chain seq x y z
N MET A 1 40.55 49.51 -30.80
CA MET A 1 39.52 49.21 -29.78
C MET A 1 38.21 48.68 -30.37
N LYS A 2 37.50 49.42 -31.23
CA LYS A 2 36.18 48.98 -31.77
C LYS A 2 36.23 47.64 -32.53
N LEU A 3 37.24 47.43 -33.38
CA LEU A 3 37.39 46.17 -34.14
C LEU A 3 37.64 44.95 -33.23
N PHE A 4 38.48 45.11 -32.21
CA PHE A 4 38.75 44.05 -31.22
C PHE A 4 37.50 43.67 -30.43
N LEU A 5 36.68 44.65 -30.03
CA LEU A 5 35.42 44.40 -29.34
C LEU A 5 34.43 43.63 -30.23
N ILE A 6 34.35 43.96 -31.52
CA ILE A 6 33.49 43.25 -32.47
C ILE A 6 33.96 41.80 -32.67
N ILE A 7 35.27 41.57 -32.82
CA ILE A 7 35.84 40.22 -32.97
C ILE A 7 35.59 39.38 -31.72
N ALA A 8 35.83 39.95 -30.53
CA ALA A 8 35.57 39.27 -29.26
C ALA A 8 34.08 38.89 -29.10
N LEU A 9 33.17 39.78 -29.50
CA LEU A 9 31.73 39.52 -29.49
C LEU A 9 31.33 38.39 -30.45
N LEU A 10 31.88 38.39 -31.67
CA LEU A 10 31.61 37.34 -32.66
C LEU A 10 32.12 35.97 -32.20
N LEU A 11 33.33 35.92 -31.62
CA LEU A 11 33.89 34.69 -31.03
C LEU A 11 33.03 34.19 -29.87
N PHE A 12 32.55 35.09 -29.01
CA PHE A 12 31.65 34.72 -27.91
C PHE A 12 30.31 34.19 -28.41
N ILE A 13 29.70 34.81 -29.42
CA ILE A 13 28.43 34.34 -30.02
C ILE A 13 28.64 32.97 -30.67
N PHE A 14 29.72 32.79 -31.44
CA PHE A 14 30.01 31.51 -32.09
C PHE A 14 30.26 30.40 -31.07
N TRP A 15 31.08 30.68 -30.05
CA TRP A 15 31.37 29.75 -28.96
C TRP A 15 30.09 29.40 -28.16
N SER A 16 29.31 30.40 -27.77
CA SER A 16 28.04 30.21 -27.05
C SER A 16 27.04 29.39 -27.87
N GLY A 17 26.96 29.64 -29.19
CA GLY A 17 26.11 28.90 -30.12
C GLY A 17 26.56 27.45 -30.30
N TYR A 18 27.86 27.21 -30.44
CA TYR A 18 28.42 25.85 -30.50
C TYR A 18 28.16 25.07 -29.20
N GLN A 19 28.43 25.70 -28.05
CA GLN A 19 28.21 25.10 -26.74
C GLN A 19 26.73 24.77 -26.51
N THR A 20 25.80 25.65 -26.90
CA THR A 20 24.36 25.41 -26.76
C THR A 20 23.86 24.31 -27.72
N ARG A 21 24.51 24.12 -28.87
CA ARG A 21 24.20 22.98 -29.75
C ARG A 21 24.65 21.65 -29.17
N GLN A 22 25.86 21.59 -28.62
CA GLN A 22 26.40 20.36 -28.01
C GLN A 22 25.73 20.05 -26.67
N HIS A 23 25.33 21.08 -25.94
CA HIS A 23 24.68 20.99 -24.63
C HIS A 23 23.40 21.83 -24.59
N PRO A 24 22.30 21.34 -25.20
CA PRO A 24 21.02 22.05 -25.25
C PRO A 24 20.48 22.50 -23.89
N GLN A 25 20.88 21.85 -22.80
CA GLN A 25 20.45 22.19 -21.44
C GLN A 25 20.97 23.57 -20.99
N LEU A 26 22.07 24.06 -21.57
CA LEU A 26 22.67 25.33 -21.16
C LEU A 26 21.83 26.56 -21.48
N LYS A 27 20.76 26.42 -22.29
CA LYS A 27 19.78 27.48 -22.50
C LYS A 27 19.01 27.86 -21.23
N PHE A 28 19.07 27.02 -20.19
CA PHE A 28 18.46 27.26 -18.88
C PHE A 28 19.43 27.85 -17.85
N ASN A 29 20.72 27.96 -18.18
CA ASN A 29 21.68 28.67 -17.36
C ASN A 29 21.63 30.16 -17.70
N SER A 30 21.74 31.02 -16.69
CA SER A 30 21.79 32.47 -16.93
C SER A 30 23.03 32.84 -17.75
N LEU A 31 22.92 33.87 -18.60
CA LEU A 31 24.06 34.36 -19.39
C LEU A 31 25.25 34.75 -18.50
N THR A 32 24.97 35.33 -17.32
CA THR A 32 25.98 35.70 -16.33
C THR A 32 26.72 34.48 -15.79
N ASP A 33 26.02 33.40 -15.49
CA ASP A 33 26.63 32.14 -15.06
C ASP A 33 27.47 31.51 -16.18
N ARG A 34 26.96 31.49 -17.42
CA ARG A 34 27.71 30.98 -18.58
C ARG A 34 29.00 31.75 -18.86
N ILE A 35 29.03 33.04 -18.53
CA ILE A 35 30.24 33.87 -18.64
C ILE A 35 31.21 33.59 -17.49
N ALA A 36 30.70 33.42 -16.26
CA ALA A 36 31.50 33.15 -15.08
C ALA A 36 32.10 31.73 -15.07
N ASN A 37 31.36 30.75 -15.60
CA ASN A 37 31.70 29.33 -15.61
C ASN A 37 31.71 28.78 -17.04
N PRO A 38 32.60 29.26 -17.92
CA PRO A 38 32.48 29.01 -19.36
C PRO A 38 32.64 27.53 -19.73
N LEU A 39 33.44 26.77 -18.99
CA LEU A 39 33.69 25.35 -19.27
C LEU A 39 32.71 24.41 -18.56
N ASP A 40 31.83 24.94 -17.70
CA ASP A 40 30.89 24.14 -16.94
C ASP A 40 29.61 23.90 -17.77
N THR A 41 29.37 22.64 -18.12
CA THR A 41 28.25 22.24 -18.99
C THR A 41 27.04 21.72 -18.19
N ARG A 42 27.09 21.82 -16.85
CA ARG A 42 26.03 21.34 -15.96
C ARG A 42 24.83 22.27 -15.96
N LEU A 43 23.65 21.68 -15.87
CA LEU A 43 22.40 22.40 -15.73
C LEU A 43 22.24 22.90 -14.28
N ARG A 44 22.10 24.22 -14.11
CA ARG A 44 21.79 24.83 -12.82
C ARG A 44 20.29 24.67 -12.55
N TYR A 45 19.93 24.27 -11.34
CA TYR A 45 18.53 24.23 -10.90
C TYR A 45 18.37 24.73 -9.47
N ARG A 46 17.15 25.13 -9.14
CA ARG A 46 16.74 25.50 -7.77
C ARG A 46 15.36 25.00 -7.43
N ILE A 47 15.10 24.91 -6.13
CA ILE A 47 13.75 24.80 -5.61
C ILE A 47 13.17 26.20 -5.48
N ALA A 48 11.99 26.42 -6.04
CA ALA A 48 11.27 27.68 -5.93
C ALA A 48 10.30 27.63 -4.76
N GLU A 49 9.00 27.46 -5.04
CA GLU A 49 7.98 27.32 -4.01
C GLU A 49 7.66 25.85 -3.76
N VAL A 50 7.55 25.50 -2.49
CA VAL A 50 7.02 24.21 -2.04
C VAL A 50 5.77 24.51 -1.25
N ASP A 51 4.62 24.10 -1.77
CA ASP A 51 3.36 24.30 -1.06
C ASP A 51 3.42 23.55 0.29
N PRO A 52 3.20 24.25 1.43
CA PRO A 52 3.35 23.65 2.76
C PRO A 52 2.36 22.51 3.02
N ARG A 53 1.28 22.38 2.23
CA ARG A 53 0.33 21.26 2.33
C ARG A 53 0.95 19.92 1.97
N PHE A 54 2.04 19.89 1.21
CA PHE A 54 2.86 18.69 1.01
C PHE A 54 3.62 18.26 2.27
N LYS A 55 3.70 19.13 3.31
CA LYS A 55 4.46 18.89 4.54
C LYS A 55 5.95 18.62 4.29
N LEU A 56 6.48 19.18 3.21
CA LEU A 56 7.90 19.16 2.86
C LEU A 56 8.48 20.57 2.98
N SER A 57 9.68 20.67 3.51
CA SER A 57 10.49 21.88 3.47
C SER A 57 11.26 21.99 2.15
N ILE A 58 11.69 23.20 1.80
CA ILE A 58 12.55 23.44 0.64
C ILE A 58 13.84 22.61 0.70
N GLU A 59 14.45 22.46 1.89
CA GLU A 59 15.67 21.66 2.05
C GLU A 59 15.41 20.16 1.81
N GLN A 60 14.28 19.62 2.29
CA GLN A 60 13.92 18.23 1.99
C GLN A 60 13.73 18.01 0.47
N VAL A 61 13.03 18.93 -0.21
CA VAL A 61 12.82 18.82 -1.66
C VAL A 61 14.14 18.96 -2.43
N LYS A 62 15.05 19.81 -1.95
CA LYS A 62 16.40 19.94 -2.49
C LYS A 62 17.19 18.64 -2.33
N ASP A 63 17.18 18.03 -1.15
CA ASP A 63 17.86 16.75 -0.91
C ASP A 63 17.31 15.65 -1.84
N ILE A 64 15.97 15.56 -1.96
CA ILE A 64 15.31 14.61 -2.86
C ILE A 64 15.68 14.88 -4.33
N SER A 65 15.76 16.16 -4.72
CA SER A 65 16.18 16.55 -6.08
C SER A 65 17.64 16.18 -6.34
N GLN A 66 18.53 16.33 -5.36
CA GLN A 66 19.92 15.90 -5.48
C GLN A 66 20.02 14.38 -5.64
N GLN A 67 19.24 13.62 -4.88
CA GLN A 67 19.12 12.17 -5.07
C GLN A 67 18.60 11.82 -6.48
N ALA A 68 17.62 12.57 -7.00
CA ALA A 68 17.12 12.40 -8.36
C ALA A 68 18.20 12.65 -9.42
N THR A 69 19.01 13.70 -9.25
CA THR A 69 20.15 13.97 -10.16
C THR A 69 21.24 12.91 -10.07
N GLN A 70 21.42 12.29 -8.89
CA GLN A 70 22.39 11.22 -8.68
C GLN A 70 22.06 9.98 -9.52
N ILE A 71 20.79 9.71 -9.81
CA ILE A 71 20.37 8.60 -10.71
C ILE A 71 21.02 8.74 -12.09
N TRP A 72 21.04 9.96 -12.64
CA TRP A 72 21.68 10.24 -13.92
C TRP A 72 23.19 10.08 -13.84
N LYS A 73 23.80 10.59 -12.76
CA LYS A 73 25.25 10.49 -12.54
C LYS A 73 25.72 9.05 -12.40
N ASP A 74 25.07 8.25 -11.56
CA ASP A 74 25.40 6.84 -11.37
C ASP A 74 25.15 6.04 -12.65
N GLY A 75 24.09 6.38 -13.38
CA GLY A 75 23.70 5.69 -14.60
C GLY A 75 24.57 5.99 -15.81
N THR A 76 25.17 7.18 -15.89
CA THR A 76 25.93 7.64 -17.08
C THR A 76 27.42 7.87 -16.82
N GLY A 77 27.83 8.01 -15.56
CA GLY A 77 29.18 8.40 -15.15
C GLY A 77 29.44 9.92 -15.19
N GLU A 78 28.51 10.72 -15.73
CA GLU A 78 28.67 12.16 -15.91
C GLU A 78 27.79 12.95 -14.94
N ASP A 79 28.35 14.00 -14.37
CA ASP A 79 27.60 14.90 -13.49
C ASP A 79 26.96 16.00 -14.32
N TYR A 80 25.63 15.92 -14.52
CA TYR A 80 24.90 16.84 -15.40
C TYR A 80 24.27 18.04 -14.69
N PHE A 81 24.21 18.05 -13.36
CA PHE A 81 23.41 19.02 -12.62
C PHE A 81 24.19 19.68 -11.50
N ILE A 82 23.82 20.91 -11.17
CA ILE A 82 24.33 21.58 -9.97
C ILE A 82 23.21 22.41 -9.35
N TYR A 83 23.07 22.33 -8.04
CA TYR A 83 22.14 23.18 -7.32
C TYR A 83 22.70 24.60 -7.23
N ASP A 84 21.90 25.58 -7.64
CA ASP A 84 22.21 27.01 -7.54
C ASP A 84 20.93 27.76 -7.17
N PRO A 85 20.82 28.41 -5.99
CA PRO A 85 19.62 29.11 -5.57
C PRO A 85 19.19 30.25 -6.52
N ASN A 86 20.06 30.70 -7.42
CA ASN A 86 19.78 31.74 -8.41
C ASN A 86 19.50 31.17 -9.82
N ALA A 87 19.41 29.85 -9.96
CA ALA A 87 19.17 29.19 -11.24
C ALA A 87 17.86 29.64 -11.91
N GLN A 88 17.82 29.62 -13.25
CA GLN A 88 16.59 29.93 -13.99
C GLN A 88 15.64 28.73 -14.04
N LEU A 89 16.16 27.50 -14.11
CA LEU A 89 15.36 26.29 -13.99
C LEU A 89 14.86 26.15 -12.55
N ALA A 90 13.57 26.43 -12.39
CA ALA A 90 12.89 26.42 -11.11
C ALA A 90 11.98 25.20 -11.01
N ILE A 91 12.04 24.52 -9.86
CA ILE A 91 11.16 23.41 -9.49
C ILE A 91 10.09 23.94 -8.53
N HIS A 92 8.82 23.73 -8.86
CA HIS A 92 7.67 24.13 -8.06
C HIS A 92 6.86 22.91 -7.65
N LEU A 93 6.54 22.79 -6.38
CA LEU A 93 5.59 21.79 -5.88
C LEU A 93 4.25 22.49 -5.64
N ILE A 94 3.26 22.19 -6.47
CA ILE A 94 1.93 22.83 -6.46
C ILE A 94 0.91 21.81 -5.96
N TYR A 95 0.34 22.06 -4.78
CA TYR A 95 -0.67 21.20 -4.21
C TYR A 95 -2.04 21.55 -4.80
N ASP A 96 -2.57 20.68 -5.65
CA ASP A 96 -3.87 20.85 -6.30
C ASP A 96 -4.74 19.59 -6.20
N GLU A 97 -5.84 19.57 -6.97
CA GLU A 97 -6.82 18.48 -6.98
C GLU A 97 -6.19 17.10 -7.20
N ARG A 98 -5.07 17.00 -7.91
CA ARG A 98 -4.37 15.72 -8.15
C ARG A 98 -3.81 15.11 -6.88
N GLN A 99 -3.03 15.89 -6.12
CA GLN A 99 -2.52 15.44 -4.82
C GLN A 99 -3.67 15.14 -3.86
N ILE A 100 -4.72 15.97 -3.83
CA ILE A 100 -5.91 15.75 -2.99
C ILE A 100 -6.57 14.41 -3.32
N GLU A 101 -6.80 14.13 -4.61
CA GLU A 101 -7.38 12.86 -5.06
C GLU A 101 -6.49 11.66 -4.72
N SER A 102 -5.17 11.80 -4.86
CA SER A 102 -4.19 10.77 -4.49
C SER A 102 -4.23 10.42 -3.00
N GLU A 103 -4.26 11.44 -2.15
CA GLU A 103 -4.34 11.29 -0.71
C GLU A 103 -5.65 10.64 -0.28
N GLN A 104 -6.77 11.09 -0.84
CA GLN A 104 -8.09 10.48 -0.60
C GLN A 104 -8.13 9.02 -1.09
N ARG A 105 -7.55 8.72 -2.25
CA ARG A 105 -7.47 7.35 -2.77
C ARG A 105 -6.73 6.44 -1.80
N ARG A 106 -5.58 6.89 -1.30
CA ARG A 106 -4.76 6.13 -0.33
C ARG A 106 -5.48 5.94 1.00
N GLU A 107 -6.18 6.96 1.50
CA GLU A 107 -6.99 6.86 2.72
C GLU A 107 -8.11 5.81 2.56
N HIS A 108 -8.86 5.87 1.46
CA HIS A 108 -9.88 4.88 1.17
C HIS A 108 -9.32 3.45 1.02
N LEU A 109 -8.16 3.28 0.38
CA LEU A 109 -7.49 1.98 0.29
C LEU A 109 -7.07 1.46 1.67
N SER A 110 -6.57 2.32 2.54
CA SER A 110 -6.22 1.96 3.92
C SER A 110 -7.46 1.51 4.72
N GLN A 111 -8.58 2.21 4.57
CA GLN A 111 -9.83 1.81 5.20
C GLN A 111 -10.34 0.46 4.68
N LEU A 112 -10.26 0.22 3.37
CA LEU A 112 -10.63 -1.07 2.77
C LEU A 112 -9.76 -2.21 3.30
N ALA A 113 -8.44 -2.00 3.40
CA ALA A 113 -7.53 -2.98 3.96
C ALA A 113 -7.84 -3.28 5.44
N SER A 114 -8.13 -2.25 6.24
CA SER A 114 -8.53 -2.42 7.64
C SER A 114 -9.86 -3.19 7.78
N ASN A 115 -10.87 -2.86 6.97
CA ASN A 115 -12.14 -3.58 6.95
C ASN A 115 -11.96 -5.05 6.55
N GLN A 116 -11.12 -5.32 5.56
CA GLN A 116 -10.79 -6.68 5.12
C GLN A 116 -10.09 -7.47 6.24
N GLN A 117 -9.14 -6.85 6.94
CA GLN A 117 -8.48 -7.49 8.08
C GLN A 117 -9.49 -7.81 9.19
N HIS A 118 -10.36 -6.87 9.54
CA HIS A 118 -11.40 -7.10 10.55
C HIS A 118 -12.34 -8.26 10.17
N TRP A 119 -12.74 -8.34 8.89
CA TRP A 119 -13.52 -9.46 8.38
C TRP A 119 -12.78 -10.79 8.51
N GLN A 120 -11.47 -10.84 8.19
CA GLN A 120 -10.64 -12.04 8.32
C GLN A 120 -10.53 -12.51 9.76
N GLU A 121 -10.34 -11.59 10.71
CA GLU A 121 -10.29 -11.89 12.15
C GLU A 121 -11.60 -12.50 12.63
N LYS A 122 -12.74 -11.92 12.24
CA LYS A 122 -14.09 -12.44 12.56
C LYS A 122 -14.34 -13.80 11.93
N LYS A 123 -13.91 -14.02 10.68
CA LYS A 123 -14.01 -15.32 10.02
C LYS A 123 -13.22 -16.40 10.77
N GLN A 124 -12.02 -16.07 11.24
CA GLN A 124 -11.20 -17.00 12.01
C GLN A 124 -11.83 -17.35 13.37
N GLN A 125 -12.44 -16.38 14.06
CA GLN A 125 -13.20 -16.64 15.29
C GLN A 125 -14.39 -17.56 15.04
N LEU A 126 -15.11 -17.34 13.94
CA LEU A 126 -16.24 -18.18 13.55
C LEU A 126 -15.81 -19.63 13.30
N ASP A 127 -14.70 -19.83 12.59
CA ASP A 127 -14.14 -21.17 12.35
C ASP A 127 -13.80 -21.90 13.65
N GLN A 128 -13.30 -21.20 14.66
CA GLN A 128 -13.02 -21.79 15.97
C GLN A 128 -14.29 -22.25 16.69
N ILE A 129 -15.33 -21.43 16.67
CA ILE A 129 -16.63 -21.75 17.30
C ILE A 129 -17.31 -22.92 16.59
N GLU A 130 -17.23 -22.98 15.26
CA GLU A 130 -17.75 -24.10 14.48
C GLU A 130 -17.08 -25.42 14.90
N GLN A 131 -15.75 -25.42 15.04
CA GLN A 131 -15.01 -26.60 15.53
C GLN A 131 -15.38 -26.98 16.96
N GLU A 132 -15.60 -26.00 17.85
CA GLU A 132 -16.08 -26.27 19.21
C GLU A 132 -17.47 -26.91 19.22
N ILE A 133 -18.38 -26.43 18.38
CA ILE A 133 -19.74 -26.96 18.25
C ILE A 133 -19.71 -28.41 17.78
N ILE A 134 -18.92 -28.73 16.76
CA ILE A 134 -18.77 -30.10 16.25
C ILE A 134 -18.29 -31.04 17.37
N ARG A 135 -17.26 -30.63 18.12
CA ARG A 135 -16.71 -31.42 19.24
C ARG A 135 -17.73 -31.57 20.37
N SER A 136 -18.40 -30.48 20.75
CA SER A 136 -19.41 -30.49 21.81
C SER A 136 -20.57 -31.41 21.45
N LYS A 137 -20.99 -31.43 20.18
CA LYS A 137 -22.06 -32.30 19.71
C LYS A 137 -21.68 -33.78 19.85
N GLN A 138 -20.48 -34.15 19.41
CA GLN A 138 -19.97 -35.52 19.54
C GLN A 138 -19.91 -35.97 21.00
N PHE A 139 -19.45 -35.09 21.90
CA PHE A 139 -19.37 -35.38 23.32
C PHE A 139 -20.75 -35.57 23.98
N LEU A 140 -21.72 -34.73 23.64
CA LEU A 140 -23.10 -34.87 24.09
C LEU A 140 -23.74 -36.17 23.61
N ASP A 141 -23.49 -36.56 22.35
CA ASP A 141 -24.00 -37.81 21.78
C ASP A 141 -23.46 -39.04 22.52
N LEU A 142 -22.16 -39.03 22.85
CA LEU A 142 -21.54 -40.10 23.66
C LEU A 142 -22.12 -40.17 25.07
N LYS A 143 -22.28 -39.02 25.75
CA LYS A 143 -22.90 -38.97 27.09
C LYS A 143 -24.33 -39.45 27.09
N GLN A 144 -25.10 -39.09 26.06
CA GLN A 144 -26.47 -39.55 25.91
C GLN A 144 -26.55 -41.06 25.71
N GLN A 145 -25.66 -41.64 24.89
CA GLN A 145 -25.56 -43.09 24.73
C GLN A 145 -25.21 -43.79 26.04
N GLN A 146 -24.22 -43.28 26.78
CA GLN A 146 -23.81 -43.85 28.07
C GLN A 146 -24.93 -43.78 29.11
N LEU A 147 -25.62 -42.65 29.21
CA LEU A 147 -26.74 -42.48 30.15
C LEU A 147 -27.91 -43.41 29.80
N ASN A 148 -28.23 -43.56 28.51
CA ASN A 148 -29.26 -44.50 28.06
C ASN A 148 -28.91 -45.94 28.45
N GLN A 149 -27.64 -46.35 28.32
CA GLN A 149 -27.17 -47.67 28.77
C GLN A 149 -27.29 -47.83 30.29
N GLN A 150 -26.93 -46.82 31.08
CA GLN A 150 -27.07 -46.85 32.53
C GLN A 150 -28.52 -46.98 32.99
N ILE A 151 -29.45 -46.27 32.33
CA ILE A 151 -30.89 -46.36 32.59
C ILE A 151 -31.42 -47.74 32.22
N GLN A 152 -31.02 -48.30 31.07
CA GLN A 152 -31.40 -49.65 30.67
C GLN A 152 -30.92 -50.71 31.67
N HIS A 153 -29.67 -50.63 32.11
CA HIS A 153 -29.11 -51.52 33.13
C HIS A 153 -29.89 -51.43 34.45
N TYR A 154 -30.15 -50.21 34.93
CA TYR A 154 -30.92 -49.98 36.16
C TYR A 154 -32.34 -50.56 36.06
N ASN A 155 -33.01 -50.41 34.91
CA ASN A 155 -34.33 -50.99 34.69
C ASN A 155 -34.31 -52.52 34.71
N GLN A 156 -33.27 -53.15 34.16
CA GLN A 156 -33.09 -54.61 34.22
C GLN A 156 -32.82 -55.09 35.65
N GLU A 157 -31.98 -54.39 36.41
CA GLU A 157 -31.72 -54.70 37.83
C GLU A 157 -33.02 -54.64 38.65
N GLN A 158 -33.83 -53.60 38.44
CA GLN A 158 -35.14 -53.44 39.07
C GLN A 158 -36.11 -54.58 38.72
N GLN A 159 -36.15 -55.03 37.47
CA GLN A 159 -36.97 -56.16 37.04
C GLN A 159 -36.53 -57.47 37.69
N ASN A 160 -35.22 -57.75 37.69
CA ASN A 160 -34.66 -58.96 38.30
C ASN A 160 -34.90 -59.02 39.81
N ALA A 161 -34.79 -57.88 40.51
CA ALA A 161 -35.08 -57.77 41.93
C ALA A 161 -36.55 -58.05 42.25
N ARG A 162 -37.50 -57.60 41.41
CA ARG A 162 -38.93 -57.88 41.59
C ARG A 162 -39.28 -59.36 41.45
N GLN A 163 -38.53 -60.11 40.65
CA GLN A 163 -38.73 -61.55 40.45
C GLN A 163 -38.11 -62.40 41.59
N HIS A 164 -37.15 -61.85 42.35
CA HIS A 164 -36.46 -62.53 43.45
C HIS A 164 -36.53 -61.67 44.73
N PRO A 165 -37.57 -61.82 45.58
CA PRO A 165 -37.82 -60.94 46.72
C PRO A 165 -36.67 -60.87 47.76
N SER A 166 -35.83 -61.89 47.83
CA SER A 166 -34.62 -61.91 48.67
C SER A 166 -33.52 -60.95 48.21
N ALA A 167 -33.56 -60.46 46.97
CA ALA A 167 -32.64 -59.45 46.42
C ALA A 167 -33.06 -58.00 46.75
N PHE A 168 -34.28 -57.78 47.24
CA PHE A 168 -34.78 -56.46 47.67
C PHE A 168 -34.22 -55.99 49.03
N ALA A 169 -33.31 -56.75 49.63
CA ALA A 169 -32.70 -56.46 50.92
C ALA A 169 -31.84 -55.17 50.96
N ASN A 170 -31.57 -54.55 49.79
CA ASN A 170 -30.71 -53.36 49.69
C ASN A 170 -31.44 -52.17 49.05
N SER A 171 -32.52 -51.70 49.71
CA SER A 171 -33.29 -50.50 49.33
C SER A 171 -32.41 -49.28 49.03
N ASP A 172 -31.38 -49.07 49.84
CA ASP A 172 -30.51 -47.90 49.75
C ASP A 172 -29.68 -47.88 48.46
N TYR A 173 -29.26 -49.05 47.95
CA TYR A 173 -28.56 -49.16 46.67
C TYR A 173 -29.41 -48.60 45.51
N PHE A 174 -30.66 -49.04 45.41
CA PHE A 174 -31.54 -48.61 44.32
C PHE A 174 -31.91 -47.13 44.43
N GLN A 175 -32.16 -46.62 45.64
CA GLN A 175 -32.40 -45.19 45.86
C GLN A 175 -31.20 -44.34 45.49
N GLN A 176 -29.98 -44.76 45.84
CA GLN A 176 -28.78 -44.04 45.49
C GLN A 176 -28.55 -44.06 43.97
N ARG A 177 -28.71 -45.22 43.33
CA ARG A 177 -28.57 -45.33 41.88
C ARG A 177 -29.58 -44.47 41.12
N GLN A 178 -30.80 -44.37 41.62
CA GLN A 178 -31.81 -43.47 41.06
C GLN A 178 -31.37 -42.01 41.17
N ARG A 179 -30.89 -41.57 42.34
CA ARG A 179 -30.38 -40.20 42.53
C ARG A 179 -29.21 -39.88 41.60
N ASP A 180 -28.27 -40.81 41.43
CA ASP A 180 -27.13 -40.62 40.52
C ASP A 180 -27.59 -40.47 39.06
N LEU A 181 -28.57 -41.27 38.63
CA LEU A 181 -29.15 -41.17 37.28
C LEU A 181 -29.88 -39.84 37.10
N GLU A 182 -30.68 -39.40 38.08
CA GLU A 182 -31.36 -38.11 38.05
C GLU A 182 -30.36 -36.95 37.96
N GLN A 183 -29.25 -37.01 38.71
CA GLN A 183 -28.18 -36.02 38.64
C GLN A 183 -27.47 -36.02 37.28
N ASN A 184 -27.23 -37.20 36.69
CA ASN A 184 -26.63 -37.31 35.36
C ASN A 184 -27.56 -36.75 34.26
N VAL A 185 -28.87 -36.98 34.36
CA VAL A 185 -29.88 -36.38 33.47
C VAL A 185 -29.85 -34.86 33.58
N GLN A 186 -29.85 -34.32 34.80
CA GLN A 186 -29.80 -32.87 35.02
C GLN A 186 -28.50 -32.25 34.48
N THR A 187 -27.37 -32.91 34.70
CA THR A 187 -26.06 -32.47 34.19
C THR A 187 -26.05 -32.46 32.66
N LEU A 188 -26.51 -33.54 32.00
CA LEU A 188 -26.61 -33.59 30.55
C LEU A 188 -27.55 -32.51 30.00
N GLN A 189 -28.67 -32.24 30.68
CA GLN A 189 -29.58 -31.17 30.27
C GLN A 189 -28.93 -29.78 30.35
N GLN A 190 -28.11 -29.52 31.38
CA GLN A 190 -27.35 -28.27 31.49
C GLN A 190 -26.33 -28.14 30.34
N GLU A 191 -25.63 -29.21 29.99
CA GLU A 191 -24.67 -29.21 28.88
C GLU A 191 -25.36 -29.03 27.51
N ILE A 192 -26.54 -29.62 27.31
CA ILE A 192 -27.37 -29.38 26.12
C ILE A 192 -27.78 -27.91 26.04
N ASN A 193 -28.16 -27.30 27.17
CA ASN A 193 -28.52 -25.88 27.19
C ASN A 193 -27.32 -24.99 26.84
N GLN A 194 -26.12 -25.30 27.36
CA GLN A 194 -24.88 -24.60 27.00
C GLN A 194 -24.55 -24.77 25.51
N TYR A 195 -24.72 -25.96 24.95
CA TYR A 195 -24.55 -26.21 23.53
C TYR A 195 -25.51 -25.37 22.68
N ASN A 196 -26.79 -25.32 23.07
CA ASN A 196 -27.79 -24.48 22.38
C ASN A 196 -27.44 -22.98 22.44
N GLN A 197 -26.86 -22.51 23.56
CA GLN A 197 -26.35 -21.15 23.66
C GLN A 197 -25.18 -20.90 22.70
N LYS A 198 -24.23 -21.85 22.57
CA LYS A 198 -23.13 -21.75 21.59
C LYS A 198 -23.64 -21.70 20.15
N ILE A 199 -24.66 -22.49 19.81
CA ILE A 199 -25.31 -22.46 18.49
C ILE A 199 -25.94 -21.07 18.22
N ALA A 200 -26.64 -20.50 19.21
CA ALA A 200 -27.20 -19.16 19.08
C ALA A 200 -26.11 -18.10 18.86
N GLN A 201 -25.01 -18.19 19.59
CA GLN A 201 -23.84 -17.32 19.42
C GLN A 201 -23.20 -17.48 18.03
N LEU A 202 -23.08 -18.70 17.51
CA LEU A 202 -22.59 -18.95 16.16
C LEU A 202 -23.46 -18.23 15.14
N ASN A 203 -24.78 -18.39 15.21
CA ASN A 203 -25.71 -17.74 14.28
C ASN A 203 -25.57 -16.20 14.32
N GLN A 204 -25.46 -15.61 15.51
CA GLN A 204 -25.22 -14.16 15.65
C GLN A 204 -23.91 -13.72 14.98
N GLN A 205 -22.83 -14.49 15.14
CA GLN A 205 -21.54 -14.17 14.52
C GLN A 205 -21.54 -14.38 13.01
N VAL A 206 -22.30 -15.36 12.50
CA VAL A 206 -22.54 -15.52 11.05
C VAL A 206 -23.25 -14.28 10.50
N ASP A 207 -24.29 -13.81 11.19
CA ASP A 207 -25.02 -12.60 10.78
C ASP A 207 -24.12 -11.35 10.79
N GLU A 208 -23.29 -11.18 11.84
CA GLU A 208 -22.28 -10.12 11.90
C GLU A 208 -21.32 -10.18 10.71
N LEU A 209 -20.79 -11.38 10.41
CA LEU A 209 -19.83 -11.56 9.33
C LEU A 209 -20.44 -11.29 7.95
N ASN A 210 -21.70 -11.70 7.75
CA ASN A 210 -22.46 -11.40 6.53
C ASN A 210 -22.70 -9.90 6.36
N ALA A 211 -23.01 -9.18 7.45
CA ALA A 211 -23.15 -7.73 7.42
C ALA A 211 -21.83 -7.04 7.07
N LEU A 212 -20.71 -7.51 7.63
CA LEU A 212 -19.37 -7.00 7.28
C LEU A 212 -19.02 -7.27 5.81
N ASP A 213 -19.36 -8.45 5.27
CA ASP A 213 -19.15 -8.77 3.86
C ASP A 213 -19.93 -7.82 2.94
N GLN A 214 -21.20 -7.56 3.25
CA GLN A 214 -22.02 -6.59 2.51
C GLN A 214 -21.43 -5.17 2.58
N GLN A 215 -20.97 -4.74 3.75
CA GLN A 215 -20.34 -3.44 3.93
C GLN A 215 -19.02 -3.33 3.13
N LEU A 216 -18.21 -4.39 3.12
CA LEU A 216 -16.97 -4.43 2.35
C LEU A 216 -17.27 -4.35 0.85
N ASN A 217 -18.23 -5.13 0.38
CA ASN A 217 -18.66 -5.11 -1.02
C ASN A 217 -19.19 -3.72 -1.44
N ALA A 218 -19.99 -3.07 -0.59
CA ALA A 218 -20.46 -1.71 -0.82
C ALA A 218 -19.29 -0.70 -0.86
N SER A 219 -18.34 -0.82 0.07
CA SER A 219 -17.16 0.05 0.15
C SER A 219 -16.26 -0.09 -1.09
N VAL A 220 -16.06 -1.32 -1.58
CA VAL A 220 -15.31 -1.61 -2.81
C VAL A 220 -16.02 -1.01 -4.03
N ASN A 221 -17.35 -1.14 -4.10
CA ASN A 221 -18.12 -0.55 -5.20
C ASN A 221 -18.04 0.99 -5.20
N GLN A 222 -18.17 1.61 -4.03
CA GLN A 222 -18.02 3.06 -3.87
C GLN A 222 -16.61 3.52 -4.27
N TYR A 223 -15.57 2.78 -3.87
CA TYR A 223 -14.19 3.06 -4.27
C TYR A 223 -14.03 3.03 -5.80
N LYS A 224 -14.51 1.97 -6.46
CA LYS A 224 -14.43 1.83 -7.92
C LYS A 224 -15.21 2.91 -8.67
N GLN A 225 -16.34 3.36 -8.11
CA GLN A 225 -17.15 4.43 -8.71
C GLN A 225 -16.48 5.80 -8.61
N ARG A 226 -15.90 6.11 -7.45
CA ARG A 226 -15.22 7.38 -7.18
C ARG A 226 -13.88 7.48 -7.89
N PHE A 227 -13.02 6.48 -7.73
CA PHE A 227 -11.65 6.50 -8.21
C PHE A 227 -11.54 5.72 -9.53
N LYS A 228 -12.03 6.34 -10.61
CA LYS A 228 -11.78 5.81 -11.96
C LYS A 228 -10.31 6.05 -12.34
N PRO A 229 -9.66 5.10 -13.03
CA PRO A 229 -8.33 5.32 -13.58
C PRO A 229 -8.38 6.47 -14.61
N HIS A 230 -7.54 7.47 -14.41
CA HIS A 230 -7.33 8.54 -15.38
C HIS A 230 -5.83 8.79 -15.52
N LEU A 231 -5.39 9.12 -16.73
CA LEU A 231 -4.00 9.49 -16.99
C LEU A 231 -3.83 10.97 -16.64
N PHE A 232 -2.99 11.26 -15.66
CA PHE A 232 -2.55 12.61 -15.34
C PHE A 232 -1.02 12.62 -15.20
N HIS A 233 -0.43 13.78 -15.47
CA HIS A 233 1.00 13.98 -15.31
C HIS A 233 1.30 14.34 -13.85
N LYS A 234 2.08 13.49 -13.17
CA LYS A 234 2.58 13.73 -11.80
C LYS A 234 3.55 14.92 -11.77
N GLY A 235 4.44 14.97 -12.76
CA GLY A 235 5.36 16.07 -13.03
C GLY A 235 5.17 16.65 -14.43
N LEU A 236 5.66 17.87 -14.65
CA LEU A 236 5.69 18.50 -15.96
C LEU A 236 6.89 19.45 -16.09
N PHE A 237 7.74 19.16 -17.05
CA PHE A 237 8.69 20.12 -17.59
C PHE A 237 8.08 20.88 -18.78
N ASN A 238 7.78 22.17 -18.58
CA ASN A 238 7.13 22.99 -19.63
C ASN A 238 8.12 23.62 -20.63
N GLY A 239 9.37 23.16 -20.65
CA GLY A 239 10.44 23.77 -21.44
C GLY A 239 11.17 24.93 -20.76
N LYS A 240 10.83 25.28 -19.51
CA LYS A 240 11.55 26.29 -18.71
C LYS A 240 11.59 25.96 -17.22
N GLN A 241 10.53 25.37 -16.70
CA GLN A 241 10.32 25.09 -15.29
C GLN A 241 9.81 23.67 -15.12
N ILE A 242 10.06 23.10 -13.95
CA ILE A 242 9.52 21.80 -13.54
C ILE A 242 8.39 22.08 -12.54
N PHE A 243 7.24 21.48 -12.78
CA PHE A 243 6.12 21.49 -11.86
C PHE A 243 5.87 20.06 -11.38
N ILE A 244 5.68 19.90 -10.08
CA ILE A 244 5.29 18.65 -9.45
C ILE A 244 3.93 18.87 -8.82
N TYR A 245 2.99 18.01 -9.17
CA TYR A 245 1.60 18.15 -8.79
C TYR A 245 1.11 17.02 -7.89
N GLU A 246 1.69 15.83 -8.02
CA GLU A 246 1.32 14.67 -7.23
C GLU A 246 2.52 13.75 -7.01
N PHE A 247 2.58 13.14 -5.82
CA PHE A 247 3.42 11.99 -5.54
C PHE A 247 2.83 11.16 -4.38
N GLU A 248 3.08 9.85 -4.41
CA GLU A 248 2.58 8.91 -3.41
C GLU A 248 3.57 8.68 -2.26
N SER A 249 4.87 8.91 -2.50
CA SER A 249 5.96 8.72 -1.55
C SER A 249 7.20 9.56 -1.92
N GLU A 250 8.20 9.60 -1.04
CA GLU A 250 9.48 10.26 -1.32
C GLU A 250 10.21 9.64 -2.52
N ASP A 251 10.17 8.31 -2.66
CA ASP A 251 10.76 7.61 -3.80
C ASP A 251 10.03 7.94 -5.12
N ASP A 252 8.70 8.06 -5.08
CA ASP A 252 7.90 8.47 -6.23
C ASP A 252 8.21 9.91 -6.65
N LEU A 253 8.35 10.82 -5.68
CA LEU A 253 8.81 12.19 -5.92
C LEU A 253 10.22 12.22 -6.53
N ARG A 254 11.14 11.43 -5.98
CA ARG A 254 12.52 11.31 -6.49
C ARG A 254 12.56 10.86 -7.95
N LEU A 255 11.80 9.82 -8.30
CA LEU A 255 11.74 9.34 -9.69
C LEU A 255 11.06 10.34 -10.62
N THR A 256 9.96 10.95 -10.18
CA THR A 256 9.26 12.00 -10.95
C THR A 256 10.22 13.15 -11.26
N LEU A 257 10.94 13.65 -10.26
CA LEU A 257 11.97 14.69 -10.46
C LEU A 257 13.07 14.23 -11.41
N ALA A 258 13.55 12.99 -11.29
CA ALA A 258 14.59 12.46 -12.16
C ALA A 258 14.14 12.40 -13.63
N HIS A 259 12.88 12.04 -13.89
CA HIS A 259 12.28 12.05 -15.22
C HIS A 259 12.17 13.47 -15.79
N GLU A 260 11.64 14.42 -15.02
CA GLU A 260 11.54 15.81 -15.46
C GLU A 260 12.93 16.44 -15.69
N PHE A 261 13.93 16.03 -14.90
CA PHE A 261 15.32 16.38 -15.15
C PHE A 261 15.84 15.81 -16.46
N GLY A 262 15.43 14.61 -16.87
CA GLY A 262 15.74 14.07 -18.19
C GLY A 262 15.19 14.94 -19.32
N HIS A 263 13.95 15.41 -19.19
CA HIS A 263 13.39 16.40 -20.13
C HIS A 263 14.12 17.75 -20.10
N ALA A 264 14.59 18.19 -18.93
CA ALA A 264 15.41 19.39 -18.81
C ALA A 264 16.81 19.19 -19.44
N LEU A 265 17.31 17.95 -19.48
CA LEU A 265 18.43 17.53 -20.33
C LEU A 265 18.01 17.31 -21.78
N GLY A 266 16.80 17.66 -22.21
CA GLY A 266 16.36 17.53 -23.61
C GLY A 266 16.15 16.08 -24.08
N LEU A 267 16.02 15.12 -23.17
CA LEU A 267 15.70 13.75 -23.53
C LEU A 267 14.20 13.60 -23.81
N ALA A 268 13.88 12.83 -24.86
CA ALA A 268 12.51 12.42 -25.16
C ALA A 268 12.11 11.20 -24.29
N HIS A 269 10.88 10.73 -24.47
CA HIS A 269 10.46 9.50 -23.80
C HIS A 269 11.14 8.26 -24.39
N ALA A 270 11.40 7.27 -23.54
CA ALA A 270 11.79 5.92 -23.93
C ALA A 270 10.55 5.03 -24.18
N GLU A 271 10.71 3.99 -24.99
CA GLU A 271 9.65 2.99 -25.25
C GLU A 271 9.60 1.87 -24.20
N ASP A 272 10.72 1.60 -23.52
CA ASP A 272 10.85 0.55 -22.51
C ASP A 272 10.10 0.92 -21.23
N ALA A 273 9.13 0.10 -20.82
CA ALA A 273 8.28 0.33 -19.65
C ALA A 273 9.04 0.40 -18.32
N GLN A 274 10.26 -0.14 -18.26
CA GLN A 274 11.12 -0.08 -17.07
C GLN A 274 12.08 1.12 -17.07
N ALA A 275 12.18 1.85 -18.18
CA ALA A 275 13.03 3.04 -18.29
C ALA A 275 12.52 4.19 -17.43
N LEU A 276 13.44 5.03 -16.94
CA LEU A 276 13.09 6.26 -16.22
C LEU A 276 12.27 7.19 -17.10
N MET A 277 12.67 7.33 -18.37
CA MET A 277 12.03 8.20 -19.36
C MET A 277 10.78 7.58 -20.00
N TYR A 278 10.25 6.47 -19.48
CA TYR A 278 8.97 5.95 -19.95
C TYR A 278 7.82 6.88 -19.53
N PRO A 279 6.82 7.17 -20.40
CA PRO A 279 5.78 8.15 -20.09
C PRO A 279 4.87 7.80 -18.91
N ILE A 280 4.80 6.52 -18.51
CA ILE A 280 3.91 6.04 -17.46
C ILE A 280 4.71 5.30 -16.38
N MET A 281 4.99 5.97 -15.26
CA MET A 281 5.69 5.32 -14.15
C MET A 281 4.82 4.26 -13.48
N LYS A 282 5.27 3.00 -13.54
CA LYS A 282 4.56 1.86 -12.96
C LYS A 282 5.47 0.67 -12.67
N GLU A 283 6.37 0.33 -13.60
CA GLU A 283 7.19 -0.89 -13.52
C GLU A 283 8.59 -0.64 -12.96
N GLN A 284 8.93 0.62 -12.68
CA GLN A 284 10.19 1.03 -12.10
C GLN A 284 10.26 0.59 -10.63
N ASN A 285 11.40 0.04 -10.21
CA ASN A 285 11.66 -0.19 -8.80
C ASN A 285 11.94 1.15 -8.11
N ALA A 286 10.91 1.77 -7.53
CA ALA A 286 11.00 3.10 -6.93
C ALA A 286 12.17 3.21 -5.94
N ALA A 287 12.23 2.32 -4.95
CA ALA A 287 13.23 2.37 -3.87
C ALA A 287 14.69 2.18 -4.33
N HIS A 288 14.93 1.32 -5.33
CA HIS A 288 16.30 0.97 -5.77
C HIS A 288 16.48 1.12 -7.28
N PHE A 289 15.91 2.18 -7.85
CA PHE A 289 15.94 2.41 -9.28
C PHE A 289 17.37 2.57 -9.80
N ARG A 290 17.63 2.00 -10.98
CA ARG A 290 18.87 2.18 -11.72
C ARG A 290 18.54 2.51 -13.17
N LEU A 291 19.27 3.47 -13.72
CA LEU A 291 19.09 3.91 -15.09
C LEU A 291 19.21 2.74 -16.08
N THR A 292 18.27 2.59 -16.99
CA THR A 292 18.23 1.44 -17.91
C THR A 292 19.10 1.69 -19.14
N PRO A 293 19.40 0.65 -19.95
CA PRO A 293 20.04 0.84 -21.24
C PRO A 293 19.21 1.74 -22.18
N ALA A 294 17.88 1.67 -22.12
CA ALA A 294 17.00 2.50 -22.93
C ALA A 294 17.15 3.99 -22.58
N ASP A 295 17.21 4.32 -21.29
CA ASP A 295 17.46 5.70 -20.84
C ASP A 295 18.81 6.23 -21.34
N ARG A 296 19.87 5.41 -21.25
CA ARG A 296 21.21 5.80 -21.73
C ARG A 296 21.25 6.01 -23.24
N ALA A 297 20.53 5.20 -24.00
CA ALA A 297 20.49 5.29 -25.45
C ALA A 297 19.92 6.63 -25.93
N LEU A 298 19.05 7.29 -25.15
CA LEU A 298 18.49 8.60 -25.48
C LEU A 298 19.55 9.70 -25.60
N PHE A 299 20.71 9.56 -24.95
CA PHE A 299 21.81 10.51 -25.11
C PHE A 299 22.49 10.42 -26.48
N LEU A 300 22.33 9.31 -27.21
CA LEU A 300 22.86 9.14 -28.56
C LEU A 300 21.99 9.78 -29.63
N THR A 301 20.71 10.00 -29.33
CA THR A 301 19.68 10.48 -30.27
C THR A 301 19.21 11.91 -29.97
N ARG A 302 19.84 12.55 -28.99
CA ARG A 302 19.56 13.91 -28.52
C ARG A 302 20.11 15.00 -29.45
#